data_AF-Q9P0V4-F1
#
_entry.id   AF-Q9P0V4-F1
#
_cell.length_a   1.000
_cell.length_b   1.000
_cell.length_c   1.000
_cell.angle_alpha   90.00
_cell.angle_beta   90.00
_cell.angle_gamma   90.00
#
_symmetry.space_group_name_H-M   'P 1'
#
loop_
_entity.id
_entity.type
_entity.pdbx_description
1 polymer ?
#
loop_
_entity_poly.entity_id
_entity_poly.type
_entity_poly.pdbx_seq_one_letter_code
_entity_poly.pdbx_strand_id
1 'polypeptide(L)' 'QKVCGRYLQQQLDATNCLGICEFGEQQGLLGVAAKAWAFLRENFEAVAQEDEFLQLARDRLATCLASDLLQVP' A
#
# COMPACT_ATOMS: atom_id res chain seq x y z
N GLN A 1 12.10 17.95 4.67
CA GLN A 1 11.12 16.87 4.92
C GLN A 1 11.41 15.61 4.08
N LYS A 2 12.65 15.07 4.04
CA LYS A 2 12.98 13.84 3.27
C LYS A 2 13.16 12.58 4.13
N VAL A 3 13.21 12.73 5.46
CA VAL A 3 13.51 11.63 6.39
C VAL A 3 12.29 10.74 6.62
N CYS A 4 11.08 11.30 6.62
CA CYS A 4 9.83 10.56 6.80
C CYS A 4 9.64 9.49 5.72
N GLY A 5 9.91 9.81 4.45
CA GLY A 5 9.77 8.83 3.37
C GLY A 5 10.70 7.62 3.51
N ARG A 6 11.95 7.83 3.94
CA ARG A 6 12.90 6.72 4.14
C ARG A 6 12.51 5.83 5.32
N TYR A 7 12.00 6.43 6.40
CA TYR A 7 11.51 5.71 7.57
C TYR A 7 10.27 4.88 7.24
N LEU A 8 9.28 5.46 6.54
CA LEU A 8 8.07 4.76 6.09
C LEU A 8 8.41 3.60 5.15
N GLN A 9 9.40 3.77 4.27
CA GLN A 9 9.89 2.70 3.40
C GLN A 9 10.65 1.57 4.12
N GLN A 10 11.10 1.78 5.36
CA GLN A 10 11.79 0.78 6.19
C GLN A 10 10.84 0.04 7.15
N GLN A 11 9.72 0.66 7.50
CA GLN A 11 8.71 0.12 8.41
C GLN A 11 7.48 -0.42 7.66
N LEU A 12 7.64 -0.68 6.37
CA LEU A 12 6.52 -1.04 5.51
C LEU A 12 6.07 -2.48 5.80
N ASP A 13 4.80 -2.63 6.12
CA ASP A 13 4.20 -3.85 6.64
C ASP A 13 2.76 -4.01 6.10
N ALA A 14 2.19 -5.21 6.17
CA ALA A 14 0.83 -5.46 5.69
C ALA A 14 -0.20 -4.56 6.41
N THR A 15 0.01 -4.33 7.71
CA THR A 15 -0.86 -3.52 8.59
C THR A 15 -0.80 -2.01 8.34
N ASN A 16 0.18 -1.52 7.57
CA ASN A 16 0.39 -0.08 7.38
C ASN A 16 0.64 0.34 5.92
N CYS A 17 0.78 -0.61 5.00
CA CYS A 17 1.12 -0.30 3.61
C CYS A 17 0.05 0.55 2.92
N LEU A 18 -1.22 0.36 3.24
CA LEU A 18 -2.34 1.11 2.67
C LEU A 18 -2.33 2.58 3.13
N GLY A 19 -2.21 2.81 4.44
CA GLY A 19 -2.02 4.16 4.98
C GLY A 19 -0.76 4.84 4.45
N ILE A 20 0.34 4.11 4.25
CA ILE A 20 1.57 4.65 3.65
C ILE A 20 1.38 4.98 2.16
N CYS A 21 0.64 4.17 1.40
CA CYS A 21 0.25 4.47 0.02
C CYS A 21 -0.50 5.80 -0.05
N GLU A 22 -1.58 5.91 0.72
CA GLU A 22 -2.43 7.10 0.72
C GLU A 22 -1.65 8.34 1.18
N PHE A 23 -0.88 8.22 2.27
CA PHE A 23 -0.03 9.29 2.75
C PHE A 23 1.00 9.72 1.71
N GLY A 24 1.62 8.75 1.02
CA GLY A 24 2.56 9.01 -0.06
C GLY A 24 1.93 9.77 -1.23
N GLU A 25 0.71 9.41 -1.61
CA GLU A 25 -0.06 10.10 -2.66
C GLU A 25 -0.45 11.52 -2.23
N GLN A 26 -1.01 11.70 -1.02
CA GLN A 26 -1.45 13.00 -0.50
C GLN A 26 -0.29 13.99 -0.32
N GLN A 27 0.88 13.52 0.09
CA GLN A 27 2.08 14.35 0.29
C GLN A 27 2.91 14.54 -1.00
N GLY A 28 2.52 13.93 -2.12
CA GLY A 28 3.30 13.94 -3.36
C GLY A 28 4.62 13.15 -3.29
N LEU A 29 4.76 12.27 -2.30
CA LEU A 29 5.91 11.37 -2.12
C LEU A 29 5.73 10.09 -2.95
N LEU A 30 5.71 10.25 -4.27
CA LEU A 30 5.43 9.15 -5.22
C LEU A 30 6.35 7.92 -5.04
N GLY A 31 7.60 8.11 -4.64
CA GLY A 31 8.52 7.00 -4.38
C GLY A 31 8.16 6.16 -3.15
N VAL A 32 7.48 6.75 -2.17
CA VAL A 32 6.96 6.02 -0.98
C VAL A 32 5.70 5.27 -1.38
N ALA A 33 4.77 5.95 -2.06
CA ALA A 33 3.54 5.33 -2.55
C ALA A 33 3.83 4.15 -3.50
N ALA A 34 4.75 4.32 -4.46
CA ALA A 34 5.11 3.26 -5.40
C ALA A 34 5.69 2.02 -4.69
N LYS A 35 6.49 2.22 -3.63
CA LYS A 35 7.06 1.10 -2.86
C LYS A 35 5.99 0.40 -2.02
N ALA A 36 5.07 1.17 -1.43
CA ALA A 36 3.93 0.63 -0.70
C ALA A 36 3.00 -0.19 -1.62
N TRP A 37 2.73 0.31 -2.82
CA TRP A 37 1.97 -0.40 -3.86
C TRP A 37 2.67 -1.70 -4.31
N ALA A 38 3.99 -1.68 -4.47
CA ALA A 38 4.74 -2.90 -4.80
C ALA A 38 4.61 -3.95 -3.69
N PHE A 39 4.79 -3.55 -2.43
CA PHE A 39 4.65 -4.45 -1.29
C PHE A 39 3.24 -5.04 -1.18
N LEU A 40 2.20 -4.22 -1.38
CA LEU A 40 0.81 -4.68 -1.40
C LEU A 40 0.60 -5.77 -2.46
N ARG A 41 1.21 -5.63 -3.64
CA ARG A 41 1.08 -6.63 -4.72
C ARG A 41 1.80 -7.94 -4.39
N GLU A 42 2.97 -7.85 -3.77
CA GLU A 42 3.79 -9.01 -3.38
C GLU A 42 3.22 -9.73 -2.15
N ASN A 43 2.56 -9.01 -1.25
CA ASN A 43 2.02 -9.54 0.02
C ASN A 43 0.50 -9.42 0.08
N PHE A 44 -0.17 -9.47 -1.07
CA PHE A 44 -1.60 -9.18 -1.18
C PHE A 44 -2.43 -10.05 -0.24
N GLU A 45 -2.11 -11.33 -0.10
CA GLU A 45 -2.82 -12.25 0.80
C GLU A 45 -2.78 -11.78 2.26
N ALA A 46 -1.62 -11.33 2.74
CA ALA A 46 -1.49 -10.80 4.10
C ALA A 46 -2.26 -9.48 4.25
N VAL A 47 -2.10 -8.56 3.29
CA VAL A 47 -2.80 -7.27 3.30
C VAL A 47 -4.31 -7.44 3.21
N ALA A 48 -4.80 -8.41 2.43
CA ALA A 48 -6.22 -8.67 2.27
C ALA A 48 -6.89 -9.23 3.53
N GLN A 49 -6.11 -9.77 4.47
CA GLN A 49 -6.60 -10.22 5.78
C GLN A 49 -6.68 -9.08 6.80
N GLU A 50 -6.03 -7.95 6.54
CA GLU A 50 -6.02 -6.82 7.47
C GLU A 50 -7.36 -6.07 7.44
N ASP A 51 -7.81 -5.65 8.62
CA ASP A 51 -9.05 -4.87 8.78
C ASP A 51 -9.05 -3.59 7.93
N GLU A 52 -7.89 -2.95 7.79
CA GLU A 52 -7.72 -1.75 6.97
C GLU A 52 -8.12 -2.00 5.52
N PHE A 53 -7.76 -3.18 4.96
CA PHE A 53 -8.12 -3.55 3.60
C PHE A 53 -9.61 -3.84 3.45
N LEU A 54 -10.20 -4.55 4.43
CA LEU A 54 -11.63 -4.87 4.45
C LEU A 54 -12.52 -3.63 4.58
N GLN A 55 -11.97 -2.54 5.15
CA GLN A 55 -12.65 -1.26 5.30
C GLN A 55 -12.37 -0.27 4.15
N LEU A 56 -11.59 -0.65 3.13
CA LEU A 56 -11.30 0.23 2.00
C LEU A 56 -12.56 0.63 1.23
N ALA A 57 -12.55 1.87 0.72
CA ALA A 57 -13.56 2.31 -0.22
C ALA A 57 -13.53 1.48 -1.49
N ARG A 58 -14.71 1.24 -2.09
CA ARG A 58 -14.88 0.42 -3.31
C ARG A 58 -13.91 0.80 -4.43
N ASP A 59 -13.66 2.09 -4.65
CA ASP A 59 -12.78 2.57 -5.73
C ASP A 59 -11.31 2.20 -5.46
N ARG A 60 -10.89 2.20 -4.19
CA ARG A 60 -9.54 1.81 -3.79
C ARG A 60 -9.36 0.30 -3.83
N LEU A 61 -10.35 -0.44 -3.36
CA LEU A 61 -10.41 -1.90 -3.52
C LEU A 61 -10.35 -2.31 -5.00
N ALA A 62 -11.12 -1.63 -5.86
CA ALA A 62 -11.06 -1.83 -7.31
C ALA A 62 -9.67 -1.51 -7.87
N THR A 63 -8.99 -0.47 -7.40
CA THR A 63 -7.63 -0.14 -7.82
C THR A 63 -6.61 -1.21 -7.37
N CYS A 64 -6.75 -1.72 -6.15
CA CYS A 64 -5.93 -2.82 -5.65
C CYS A 64 -6.13 -4.08 -6.49
N LEU A 65 -7.38 -4.43 -6.78
CA LEU A 65 -7.80 -5.62 -7.52
C LEU A 65 -7.60 -5.53 -9.04
N ALA A 66 -7.62 -4.33 -9.61
CA ALA A 66 -7.40 -4.10 -11.04
C ALA A 66 -5.92 -4.21 -11.44
N SER A 67 -5.03 -4.47 -10.48
CA SER A 67 -3.62 -4.70 -10.77
C SER A 67 -3.44 -6.13 -11.30
N ASP A 68 -3.24 -6.27 -12.62
CA ASP A 68 -2.92 -7.54 -13.32
C ASP A 68 -1.64 -8.24 -12.81
N LEU A 69 -0.90 -7.60 -11.91
CA LEU A 69 0.33 -8.08 -11.26
C LEU A 69 0.10 -8.57 -9.82
N LEU A 70 -1.15 -8.73 -9.39
CA LEU A 70 -1.45 -9.30 -8.08
C LEU A 70 -0.94 -10.73 -7.99
N GLN A 71 0.01 -10.98 -7.09
CA GLN A 71 0.46 -12.33 -6.80
C GLN A 71 -0.48 -12.94 -5.75
N VAL A 72 -1.29 -13.88 -6.21
CA VAL A 72 -2.11 -14.76 -5.36
C VAL A 72 -1.68 -16.19 -5.71
N PRO A 73 -1.23 -17.01 -4.75
CA PRO A 73 -0.90 -18.41 -5.00
C PRO A 73 -2.12 -19.25 -5.41
#